data_AF-A0A4V1D6R9-F1
#
_entry.id   AF-A0A4V1D6R9-F1
#
_cell.length_a   1.000
_cell.length_b   1.000
_cell.length_c   1.000
_cell.angle_alpha   90.00
_cell.angle_beta   90.00
_cell.angle_gamma   90.00
#
_symmetry.space_group_name_H-M   'P 1'
#
loop_
_entity.id
_entity.type
_entity.pdbx_description
1 polymer ?
#
loop_
_entity_poly.entity_id
_entity_poly.type
_entity_poly.pdbx_seq_one_letter_code
_entity_poly.pdbx_strand_id
1 'polypeptide(L)'
;MKATISKSVYALTTIVILLGFINSATALALGFLFTLLFTNPLQSHSHKVISYLLKISIIGLGFGMLFKETLQTSKHAFGLTVCSIILTVTLGLLFSKLLKIDLKLGHLITSGTAICGGSAIAAIAPIIKAKSTIISVALGIVFLLNSIALFVFPPLGHLFNLTQEQFGLWCAIAIHDTTSVVGAAMAYGDEALKIATTVKLSRTLWIIPLSIFSIFYFKTKGEKISIPYFILLFIAAIVINSYSILPESMTATIVLIAKRLLVLTLFIVGSTLYVKDLKAFGIKPLILALALWVFISTVSLIYILN
;
A
#
# COMPACT_ATOMS: atom_id res chain seq x y z
N MET A 1 18.72 18.88 -24.22
CA MET A 1 17.38 19.52 -24.17
C MET A 1 16.30 18.65 -23.51
N LYS A 2 15.96 17.46 -24.04
CA LYS A 2 14.91 16.58 -23.44
C LYS A 2 15.17 16.18 -21.98
N ALA A 3 16.41 15.90 -21.59
CA ALA A 3 16.75 15.54 -20.21
C ALA A 3 16.60 16.72 -19.22
N THR A 4 16.96 17.93 -19.65
CA THR A 4 16.80 19.15 -18.83
C THR A 4 15.31 19.46 -18.64
N ILE A 5 14.51 19.38 -19.70
CA ILE A 5 13.06 19.57 -19.65
C ILE A 5 12.40 18.54 -18.73
N SER A 6 12.76 17.25 -18.84
CA SER A 6 12.27 16.19 -17.95
C SER A 6 12.52 16.52 -16.48
N LYS A 7 13.75 16.93 -16.12
CA LYS A 7 14.10 17.33 -14.75
C LYS A 7 13.29 18.54 -14.28
N SER A 8 13.16 19.57 -15.12
CA SER A 8 12.40 20.77 -14.79
C SER A 8 10.91 20.49 -14.58
N VAL A 9 10.28 19.69 -15.44
CA VAL A 9 8.88 19.29 -15.30
C VAL A 9 8.69 18.44 -14.04
N TYR A 10 9.57 17.48 -13.78
CA TYR A 10 9.49 16.64 -12.57
C TYR A 10 9.61 17.47 -11.27
N ALA A 11 10.55 18.42 -11.25
CA ALA A 11 10.75 19.33 -10.12
C ALA A 11 9.56 20.26 -9.92
N LEU A 12 9.03 20.85 -11.01
CA LEU A 12 7.85 21.71 -10.95
C LEU A 12 6.64 20.96 -10.40
N THR A 13 6.34 19.76 -10.93
CA THR A 13 5.23 18.94 -10.43
C THR A 13 5.42 18.58 -8.95
N THR A 14 6.65 18.27 -8.54
CA THR A 14 6.99 18.01 -7.13
C THR A 14 6.67 19.21 -6.24
N ILE A 15 7.03 20.42 -6.67
CA ILE A 15 6.74 21.67 -5.93
C ILE A 15 5.22 21.88 -5.81
N VAL A 16 4.48 21.75 -6.92
CA VAL A 16 3.02 21.92 -6.93
C VAL A 16 2.33 20.93 -5.98
N ILE A 17 2.79 19.68 -5.93
CA ILE A 17 2.32 18.68 -4.97
C ILE A 17 2.60 19.11 -3.53
N LEU A 18 3.82 19.55 -3.22
CA LEU A 18 4.21 19.97 -1.87
C LEU A 18 3.48 21.23 -1.39
N LEU A 19 2.98 22.06 -2.32
CA LEU A 19 2.12 23.20 -2.00
C LEU A 19 0.66 22.79 -1.68
N GLY A 20 0.26 21.56 -2.01
CA GLY A 20 -1.07 21.02 -1.70
C GLY A 20 -2.13 21.24 -2.79
N PHE A 21 -1.74 21.61 -4.01
CA PHE A 21 -2.68 21.83 -5.12
C PHE A 21 -3.13 20.54 -5.82
N ILE A 22 -2.47 19.41 -5.53
CA ILE A 22 -2.70 18.12 -6.19
C ILE A 22 -3.11 17.10 -5.13
N ASN A 23 -4.10 16.26 -5.44
CA ASN A 23 -4.57 15.20 -4.55
C ASN A 23 -3.89 13.85 -4.87
N SER A 24 -4.12 12.84 -4.05
CA SER A 24 -3.50 11.51 -4.15
C SER A 24 -3.67 10.86 -5.53
N ALA A 25 -4.89 10.87 -6.06
CA ALA A 25 -5.22 10.21 -7.31
C ALA A 25 -4.62 10.96 -8.51
N THR A 26 -4.74 12.28 -8.53
CA THR A 26 -4.16 13.11 -9.61
C THR A 26 -2.64 13.08 -9.59
N ALA A 27 -1.99 13.02 -8.43
CA ALA A 27 -0.55 12.84 -8.30
C ALA A 27 -0.08 11.54 -8.96
N LEU A 28 -0.75 10.42 -8.67
CA LEU A 28 -0.43 9.13 -9.29
C LEU A 28 -0.62 9.17 -10.82
N ALA A 29 -1.75 9.72 -11.29
CA ALA A 29 -2.02 9.88 -12.71
C ALA A 29 -0.96 10.74 -13.41
N LEU A 30 -0.58 11.88 -12.82
CA LEU A 30 0.48 12.74 -13.35
C LEU A 30 1.83 12.03 -13.39
N GLY A 31 2.14 11.21 -12.38
CA GLY A 31 3.33 10.37 -12.37
C GLY A 31 3.34 9.38 -13.53
N PHE A 32 2.21 8.69 -13.77
CA PHE A 32 2.06 7.77 -14.89
C PHE A 32 2.13 8.48 -16.24
N LEU A 33 1.41 9.59 -16.42
CA LEU A 33 1.47 10.40 -17.64
C LEU A 33 2.90 10.92 -17.91
N PHE A 34 3.65 11.23 -16.85
CA PHE A 34 5.06 11.61 -16.98
C PHE A 34 5.89 10.50 -17.62
N THR A 35 5.66 9.22 -17.31
CA THR A 35 6.41 8.09 -17.91
C THR A 35 6.11 7.89 -19.39
N LEU A 36 4.95 8.34 -19.87
CA LEU A 36 4.58 8.29 -21.29
C LEU A 36 5.36 9.33 -22.13
N LEU A 37 5.69 10.47 -21.53
CA LEU A 37 6.30 11.61 -22.22
C LEU A 37 7.82 11.72 -21.96
N PHE A 38 8.27 11.29 -20.78
CA PHE A 38 9.63 11.50 -20.28
C PHE A 38 10.19 10.28 -19.57
N THR A 39 11.51 10.16 -19.55
CA THR A 39 12.19 9.23 -18.65
C THR A 39 12.29 9.82 -17.25
N ASN A 40 11.91 9.02 -16.25
CA ASN A 40 11.98 9.37 -14.84
C ASN A 40 13.43 9.70 -14.42
N PRO A 41 13.71 10.94 -13.98
CA PRO A 41 15.07 11.36 -13.59
C PRO A 41 15.57 10.65 -12.32
N LEU A 42 14.67 10.08 -11.50
CA LEU A 42 14.99 9.33 -10.28
C LEU A 42 14.93 7.81 -10.47
N GLN A 43 14.93 7.30 -11.71
CA GLN A 43 14.68 5.88 -11.99
C GLN A 43 15.52 4.92 -11.13
N SER A 44 16.82 5.19 -10.96
CA SER A 44 17.73 4.33 -10.17
C SER A 44 17.49 4.37 -8.66
N HIS A 45 16.85 5.42 -8.14
CA HIS A 45 16.65 5.64 -6.71
C HIS A 45 15.18 5.64 -6.28
N SER A 46 14.24 5.53 -7.23
CA SER A 46 12.80 5.71 -7.01
C SER A 46 12.26 4.82 -5.90
N HIS A 47 12.58 3.52 -5.91
CA HIS A 47 12.11 2.59 -4.87
C HIS A 47 12.62 2.96 -3.46
N LYS A 48 13.87 3.42 -3.35
CA LYS A 48 14.44 3.85 -2.07
C LYS A 48 13.75 5.12 -1.57
N VAL A 49 13.58 6.11 -2.45
CA VAL A 49 12.88 7.37 -2.12
C VAL A 49 11.44 7.11 -1.71
N ILE A 50 10.68 6.31 -2.48
CA ILE A 50 9.31 5.89 -2.15
C ILE A 50 9.27 5.26 -0.75
N SER A 51 10.20 4.34 -0.44
CA SER A 51 10.23 3.67 0.86
C SER A 51 10.46 4.64 2.02
N TYR A 52 11.37 5.59 1.89
CA TYR A 52 11.63 6.58 2.94
C TYR A 52 10.49 7.57 3.09
N LEU A 53 10.01 8.17 2.00
CA LEU A 53 8.91 9.13 2.05
C LEU A 53 7.65 8.50 2.64
N LEU A 54 7.33 7.25 2.26
CA LEU A 54 6.19 6.53 2.83
C LEU A 54 6.34 6.34 4.33
N LYS A 55 7.50 5.88 4.82
CA LYS A 55 7.76 5.67 6.25
C LYS A 55 7.67 6.98 7.03
N ILE A 56 8.29 8.05 6.53
CA ILE A 56 8.26 9.38 7.16
C ILE A 56 6.81 9.89 7.22
N SER A 57 6.07 9.77 6.12
CA SER A 57 4.67 10.19 6.05
C SER A 57 3.81 9.41 7.06
N ILE A 58 3.95 8.08 7.11
CA ILE A 58 3.20 7.26 8.06
C ILE A 58 3.51 7.64 9.51
N ILE A 59 4.79 7.78 9.86
CA ILE A 59 5.19 8.20 11.21
C ILE A 59 4.60 9.58 11.54
N GLY A 60 4.67 10.52 10.58
CA GLY A 60 4.09 11.85 10.70
C GLY A 60 2.56 11.84 10.90
N LEU A 61 1.84 10.95 10.21
CA LEU A 61 0.40 10.77 10.43
C LEU A 61 0.06 10.28 11.84
N GLY A 62 0.98 9.56 12.50
CA GLY A 62 0.84 9.14 13.90
C GLY A 62 0.67 10.31 14.87
N PHE A 63 1.24 11.48 14.56
CA PHE A 63 1.05 12.69 15.35
C PHE A 63 -0.38 13.28 15.25
N GLY A 64 -1.25 12.75 14.39
CA GLY A 64 -2.65 13.16 14.27
C GLY A 64 -3.63 12.15 14.88
N MET A 65 -3.14 11.14 15.60
CA MET A 65 -3.93 10.01 16.08
C MET A 65 -3.85 9.88 17.60
N LEU A 66 -4.92 9.34 18.19
CA LEU A 66 -5.01 9.05 19.62
C LEU A 66 -4.83 7.56 19.90
N PHE A 67 -4.09 7.24 20.95
CA PHE A 67 -3.69 5.87 21.30
C PHE A 67 -4.91 5.00 21.61
N LYS A 68 -5.87 5.53 22.38
CA LYS A 68 -7.10 4.80 22.75
C LYS A 68 -7.94 4.44 21.52
N GLU A 69 -8.18 5.42 20.64
CA GLU A 69 -8.90 5.22 19.38
C GLU A 69 -8.19 4.21 18.49
N THR A 70 -6.88 4.40 18.28
CA THR A 70 -6.05 3.51 17.46
C THR A 70 -6.11 2.06 17.95
N LEU A 71 -6.04 1.86 19.28
CA LEU A 71 -6.12 0.54 19.90
C LEU A 71 -7.51 -0.07 19.75
N GLN A 72 -8.58 0.71 19.92
CA GLN A 72 -9.96 0.26 19.74
C GLN A 72 -10.22 -0.16 18.29
N THR A 73 -9.87 0.69 17.32
CA THR A 73 -9.98 0.39 15.88
C THR A 73 -9.20 -0.88 15.51
N SER A 74 -7.97 -1.01 16.02
CA SER A 74 -7.14 -2.20 15.77
C SER A 74 -7.76 -3.47 16.34
N LYS A 75 -8.36 -3.41 17.53
CA LYS A 75 -9.05 -4.54 18.17
C LYS A 75 -10.30 -4.93 17.37
N HIS A 76 -11.12 -3.96 17.00
CA HIS A 76 -12.34 -4.19 16.22
C HIS A 76 -12.03 -4.84 14.86
N ALA A 77 -11.00 -4.33 14.17
CA ALA A 77 -10.59 -4.85 12.87
C ALA A 77 -9.77 -6.15 12.94
N PHE A 78 -9.38 -6.62 14.12
CA PHE A 78 -8.46 -7.76 14.28
C PHE A 78 -9.03 -9.05 13.69
N GLY A 79 -10.28 -9.39 14.04
CA GLY A 79 -10.93 -10.60 13.54
C GLY A 79 -11.06 -10.61 12.02
N LEU A 80 -11.61 -9.53 11.45
CA LEU A 80 -11.72 -9.34 10.00
C LEU A 80 -10.35 -9.41 9.31
N THR A 81 -9.33 -8.81 9.92
CA THR A 81 -7.95 -8.86 9.42
C THR A 81 -7.42 -10.29 9.37
N VAL A 82 -7.50 -11.04 10.46
CA VAL A 82 -7.02 -12.43 10.54
C VAL A 82 -7.71 -13.30 9.50
N CYS A 83 -9.05 -13.25 9.47
CA CYS A 83 -9.86 -14.00 8.52
C CYS A 83 -9.53 -13.63 7.07
N SER A 84 -9.39 -12.33 6.76
CA SER A 84 -9.05 -11.87 5.41
C SER A 84 -7.69 -12.38 4.95
N ILE A 85 -6.68 -12.39 5.83
CA ILE A 85 -5.32 -12.85 5.51
C ILE A 85 -5.34 -14.35 5.25
N ILE A 86 -5.91 -15.14 6.17
CA ILE A 86 -5.97 -16.61 6.02
C ILE A 86 -6.72 -16.97 4.74
N LEU A 87 -7.87 -16.35 4.50
CA LEU A 87 -8.70 -16.62 3.34
C LEU A 87 -7.99 -16.23 2.02
N THR A 88 -7.36 -15.05 1.98
CA THR A 88 -6.61 -14.59 0.80
C THR A 88 -5.41 -15.50 0.52
N VAL A 89 -4.68 -15.94 1.55
CA VAL A 89 -3.54 -16.85 1.39
C VAL A 89 -4.01 -18.22 0.88
N THR A 90 -5.04 -18.80 1.51
CA THR A 90 -5.58 -20.11 1.10
C THR A 90 -6.11 -20.07 -0.33
N LEU A 91 -6.92 -19.07 -0.68
CA LEU A 91 -7.44 -18.92 -2.05
C LEU A 91 -6.34 -18.62 -3.05
N GLY A 92 -5.35 -17.81 -2.68
CA GLY A 92 -4.24 -17.48 -3.57
C GLY A 92 -3.40 -18.69 -3.91
N LEU A 93 -3.11 -19.56 -2.93
CA LEU A 93 -2.42 -20.83 -3.17
C LEU A 93 -3.26 -21.79 -4.04
N LEU A 94 -4.56 -21.87 -3.77
CA LEU A 94 -5.49 -22.70 -4.55
C LEU A 94 -5.58 -22.23 -6.01
N PHE A 95 -5.86 -20.96 -6.23
CA PHE A 95 -6.00 -20.37 -7.56
C PHE A 95 -4.68 -20.37 -8.33
N SER A 96 -3.54 -20.18 -7.66
CA SER A 96 -2.21 -20.33 -8.28
C SER A 96 -2.02 -21.73 -8.87
N LYS A 97 -2.44 -22.77 -8.13
CA LYS A 97 -2.38 -24.17 -8.59
C LYS A 97 -3.36 -24.43 -9.73
N LEU A 98 -4.61 -23.95 -9.63
CA LEU A 98 -5.63 -24.12 -10.66
C LEU A 98 -5.26 -23.44 -11.99
N LEU A 99 -4.73 -22.22 -11.93
CA LEU A 99 -4.29 -21.46 -13.10
C LEU A 99 -2.95 -21.95 -13.67
N LYS A 100 -2.27 -22.89 -12.99
CA LYS A 100 -0.95 -23.41 -13.34
C LYS A 100 0.10 -22.29 -13.47
N ILE A 101 0.13 -21.39 -12.48
CA ILE A 101 1.12 -20.29 -12.39
C ILE A 101 2.39 -20.82 -11.72
N ASP A 102 3.55 -20.25 -12.05
CA ASP A 102 4.80 -20.50 -11.33
C ASP A 102 4.60 -20.35 -9.82
N LEU A 103 5.10 -21.32 -9.05
CA LEU A 103 4.85 -21.42 -7.61
C LEU A 103 5.33 -20.17 -6.85
N LYS A 104 6.50 -19.63 -7.21
CA LYS A 104 7.05 -18.44 -6.55
C LYS A 104 6.26 -17.19 -6.95
N LEU A 105 5.92 -17.05 -8.24
CA LEU A 105 5.10 -15.94 -8.72
C LEU A 105 3.73 -15.91 -8.05
N GLY A 106 3.03 -17.04 -8.02
CA GLY A 106 1.73 -17.18 -7.37
C GLY A 106 1.80 -16.86 -5.88
N HIS A 107 2.83 -17.35 -5.19
CA HIS A 107 3.05 -17.06 -3.77
C HIS A 107 3.36 -15.58 -3.50
N LEU A 108 4.15 -14.91 -4.35
CA LEU A 108 4.43 -13.48 -4.20
C LEU A 108 3.19 -12.61 -4.45
N ILE A 109 2.40 -12.91 -5.49
CA ILE A 109 1.14 -12.21 -5.76
C ILE A 109 0.18 -12.39 -4.59
N THR A 110 0.03 -13.63 -4.11
CA THR A 110 -0.80 -13.95 -2.94
C THR A 110 -0.34 -13.21 -1.70
N SER A 111 0.96 -13.23 -1.41
CA SER A 111 1.56 -12.55 -0.25
C SER A 111 1.38 -11.03 -0.30
N GLY A 112 1.59 -10.44 -1.48
CA GLY A 112 1.35 -9.01 -1.71
C GLY A 112 -0.11 -8.63 -1.48
N THR A 113 -1.01 -9.40 -2.06
CA THR A 113 -2.47 -9.21 -1.96
C THR A 113 -2.97 -9.33 -0.52
N ALA A 114 -2.46 -10.30 0.23
CA ALA A 114 -2.94 -10.60 1.58
C ALA A 114 -2.50 -9.59 2.66
N ILE A 115 -1.45 -8.78 2.44
CA ILE A 115 -0.88 -7.94 3.51
C ILE A 115 -0.82 -6.46 3.08
N CYS A 116 0.35 -6.01 2.60
CA CYS A 116 0.68 -4.63 2.27
C CYS A 116 1.45 -4.52 0.94
N GLY A 117 1.23 -5.47 0.04
CA GLY A 117 1.62 -5.35 -1.36
C GLY A 117 3.12 -5.48 -1.52
N GLY A 118 3.77 -4.40 -1.98
CA GLY A 118 5.20 -4.39 -2.26
C GLY A 118 6.08 -4.74 -1.06
N SER A 119 5.72 -4.33 0.16
CA SER A 119 6.51 -4.66 1.37
C SER A 119 6.45 -6.15 1.71
N ALA A 120 5.30 -6.80 1.50
CA ALA A 120 5.19 -8.24 1.68
C ALA A 120 5.96 -9.00 0.60
N ILE A 121 5.87 -8.57 -0.67
CA ILE A 121 6.67 -9.14 -1.77
C ILE A 121 8.16 -9.02 -1.46
N ALA A 122 8.63 -7.84 -1.03
CA ALA A 122 10.02 -7.60 -0.69
C ALA A 122 10.52 -8.44 0.49
N ALA A 123 9.66 -8.71 1.48
CA ALA A 123 10.00 -9.55 2.63
C ALA A 123 10.04 -11.05 2.27
N ILE A 124 9.09 -11.52 1.45
CA ILE A 124 8.96 -12.94 1.10
C ILE A 124 9.90 -13.36 -0.04
N ALA A 125 10.21 -12.46 -0.99
CA ALA A 125 11.08 -12.73 -2.12
C ALA A 125 12.44 -13.37 -1.77
N PRO A 126 13.23 -12.85 -0.80
CA PRO A 126 14.49 -13.48 -0.40
C PRO A 126 14.26 -14.85 0.25
N ILE A 127 13.22 -14.97 1.08
CA ILE A 127 12.87 -16.21 1.81
C ILE A 127 12.63 -17.38 0.84
N ILE A 128 11.92 -17.13 -0.26
CA ILE A 128 11.62 -18.15 -1.27
C ILE A 128 12.65 -18.17 -2.41
N LYS A 129 13.70 -17.34 -2.32
CA LYS A 129 14.76 -17.18 -3.33
C LYS A 129 14.18 -16.90 -4.72
N ALA A 130 13.29 -15.91 -4.82
CA ALA A 130 12.65 -15.51 -6.07
C ALA A 130 13.65 -14.79 -6.99
N LYS A 131 13.53 -15.03 -8.30
CA LYS A 131 14.32 -14.30 -9.31
C LYS A 131 13.78 -12.87 -9.45
N SER A 132 14.65 -11.92 -9.79
CA SER A 132 14.28 -10.51 -9.99
C SER A 132 13.13 -10.33 -10.99
N THR A 133 13.11 -11.11 -12.08
CA THR A 133 12.02 -11.09 -13.06
C THR A 133 10.66 -11.44 -12.47
N ILE A 134 10.60 -12.47 -11.62
CA ILE A 134 9.37 -12.90 -10.92
C ILE A 134 8.92 -11.83 -9.92
N ILE A 135 9.88 -11.24 -9.19
CA ILE A 135 9.62 -10.14 -8.24
C ILE A 135 9.03 -8.93 -8.97
N SER A 136 9.64 -8.53 -10.09
CA SER A 136 9.17 -7.39 -10.89
C SER A 136 7.77 -7.60 -11.44
N VAL A 137 7.44 -8.80 -11.93
CA VAL A 137 6.08 -9.13 -12.40
C VAL A 137 5.07 -9.04 -11.25
N ALA A 138 5.37 -9.65 -10.09
CA ALA A 138 4.48 -9.60 -8.93
C ALA A 138 4.24 -8.16 -8.44
N LEU A 139 5.32 -7.36 -8.31
CA LEU A 139 5.22 -5.94 -7.92
C LEU A 139 4.41 -5.14 -8.92
N GLY A 140 4.66 -5.34 -10.22
CA GLY A 140 3.98 -4.62 -11.28
C GLY A 140 2.47 -4.87 -11.31
N ILE A 141 2.04 -6.13 -11.16
CA ILE A 141 0.61 -6.49 -11.10
C ILE A 141 -0.04 -5.86 -9.86
N VAL A 142 0.59 -5.99 -8.69
CA VAL A 142 0.04 -5.44 -7.45
C VAL A 142 -0.06 -3.92 -7.52
N PHE A 143 0.97 -3.22 -8.00
CA PHE A 143 0.93 -1.76 -8.15
C PHE A 143 -0.07 -1.30 -9.20
N LEU A 144 -0.26 -2.05 -10.29
CA LEU A 144 -1.29 -1.76 -11.28
C LEU A 144 -2.68 -1.80 -10.64
N LEU A 145 -3.04 -2.89 -9.95
CA LEU A 145 -4.34 -3.01 -9.30
C LEU A 145 -4.54 -1.96 -8.21
N ASN A 146 -3.49 -1.67 -7.43
CA ASN A 146 -3.56 -0.64 -6.40
C ASN A 146 -3.74 0.76 -6.99
N SER A 147 -3.14 1.04 -8.14
CA SER A 147 -3.34 2.30 -8.86
C SER A 147 -4.78 2.45 -9.33
N ILE A 148 -5.39 1.38 -9.84
CA ILE A 148 -6.82 1.34 -10.18
C ILE A 148 -7.68 1.60 -8.92
N ALA A 149 -7.28 1.02 -7.77
CA ALA A 149 -8.01 1.17 -6.52
C ALA A 149 -8.19 2.63 -6.07
N LEU A 150 -7.19 3.52 -6.27
CA LEU A 150 -7.31 4.94 -5.90
C LEU A 150 -8.47 5.65 -6.61
N PHE A 151 -8.77 5.25 -7.84
CA PHE A 151 -9.83 5.86 -8.63
C PHE A 151 -11.17 5.17 -8.44
N VAL A 152 -11.17 3.87 -8.16
CA VAL A 152 -12.39 3.07 -8.08
C VAL A 152 -13.01 3.10 -6.67
N PHE A 153 -12.20 3.02 -5.62
CA PHE A 153 -12.73 2.86 -4.26
C PHE A 153 -13.53 4.07 -3.77
N PRO A 154 -13.02 5.32 -3.80
CA PRO A 154 -13.77 6.45 -3.26
C PRO A 154 -15.15 6.66 -3.92
N PRO A 155 -15.31 6.61 -5.27
CA PRO A 155 -16.62 6.67 -5.90
C PRO A 155 -17.55 5.51 -5.50
N LEU A 156 -17.03 4.29 -5.37
CA LEU A 156 -17.83 3.15 -4.88
C LEU A 156 -18.25 3.36 -3.41
N GLY A 157 -17.39 3.90 -2.56
CA GLY A 157 -17.73 4.23 -1.18
C GLY A 157 -18.91 5.19 -1.10
N HIS A 158 -18.89 6.25 -1.92
CA HIS A 158 -20.00 7.19 -2.00
C HIS A 158 -21.26 6.54 -2.60
N LEU A 159 -21.13 5.68 -3.61
CA LEU A 159 -22.25 4.96 -4.22
C LEU A 159 -22.98 4.06 -3.19
N PHE A 160 -22.22 3.39 -2.32
CA PHE A 160 -22.77 2.56 -1.25
C PHE A 160 -23.10 3.36 0.03
N ASN A 161 -22.98 4.69 0.01
CA ASN A 161 -23.20 5.59 1.15
C ASN A 161 -22.44 5.16 2.42
N LEU A 162 -21.19 4.69 2.26
CA LEU A 162 -20.38 4.25 3.39
C LEU A 162 -20.03 5.42 4.30
N THR A 163 -20.12 5.22 5.61
CA THR A 163 -19.52 6.13 6.59
C THR A 163 -17.99 6.16 6.42
N GLN A 164 -17.32 7.19 6.96
CA GLN A 164 -15.85 7.25 6.93
C GLN A 164 -15.20 6.07 7.65
N GLU A 165 -15.79 5.59 8.74
CA GLU A 165 -15.37 4.38 9.43
C GLU A 165 -15.46 3.13 8.55
N GLN A 166 -16.63 2.90 7.95
CA GLN A 166 -16.86 1.77 7.06
C GLN A 166 -15.93 1.80 5.85
N PHE A 167 -15.77 2.96 5.21
CA PHE A 167 -14.86 3.13 4.09
C PHE A 167 -13.40 2.90 4.50
N GLY A 168 -12.98 3.46 5.63
CA GLY A 168 -11.64 3.31 6.18
C GLY A 168 -11.30 1.84 6.44
N LEU A 169 -12.23 1.09 7.03
CA LEU A 169 -12.07 -0.35 7.26
C LEU A 169 -12.05 -1.12 5.94
N TRP A 170 -12.99 -0.84 5.03
CA TRP A 170 -13.11 -1.54 3.76
C TRP A 170 -11.87 -1.37 2.89
N CYS A 171 -11.42 -0.13 2.67
CA CYS A 171 -10.24 0.12 1.85
C CYS A 171 -8.98 -0.49 2.48
N ALA A 172 -8.82 -0.46 3.81
CA ALA A 172 -7.67 -1.06 4.48
C ALA A 172 -7.60 -2.58 4.31
N ILE A 173 -8.75 -3.26 4.24
CA ILE A 173 -8.83 -4.69 3.97
C ILE A 173 -8.61 -5.00 2.48
N ALA A 174 -9.31 -4.28 1.60
CA ALA A 174 -9.46 -4.62 0.20
C ALA A 174 -8.33 -4.13 -0.71
N ILE A 175 -7.74 -2.94 -0.46
CA ILE A 175 -6.64 -2.41 -1.27
C ILE A 175 -5.32 -3.01 -0.78
N HIS A 176 -4.41 -3.40 -1.67
CA HIS A 176 -3.31 -4.28 -1.30
C HIS A 176 -2.05 -3.58 -0.80
N ASP A 177 -1.87 -2.27 -0.98
CA ASP A 177 -0.71 -1.54 -0.43
C ASP A 177 -1.08 -0.36 0.46
N THR A 178 -0.13 0.08 1.27
CA THR A 178 -0.34 1.17 2.23
C THR A 178 -0.46 2.53 1.55
N THR A 179 0.34 2.81 0.52
CA THR A 179 0.31 4.08 -0.21
C THR A 179 -1.06 4.39 -0.80
N SER A 180 -1.71 3.37 -1.35
CA SER A 180 -2.96 3.42 -2.10
C SER A 180 -4.16 3.41 -1.17
N VAL A 181 -4.10 2.61 -0.09
CA VAL A 181 -5.07 2.69 1.01
C VAL A 181 -5.13 4.12 1.55
N VAL A 182 -3.96 4.67 1.90
CA VAL A 182 -3.91 6.01 2.48
C VAL A 182 -4.33 7.05 1.44
N GLY A 183 -3.91 6.91 0.19
CA GLY A 183 -4.32 7.79 -0.90
C GLY A 183 -5.84 7.84 -1.11
N ALA A 184 -6.49 6.68 -1.12
CA ALA A 184 -7.95 6.56 -1.26
C ALA A 184 -8.69 7.08 -0.02
N ALA A 185 -8.22 6.73 1.18
CA ALA A 185 -8.81 7.18 2.44
C ALA A 185 -8.69 8.70 2.63
N MET A 186 -7.54 9.30 2.24
CA MET A 186 -7.36 10.75 2.21
C MET A 186 -8.39 11.46 1.33
N ALA A 187 -8.82 10.83 0.22
CA ALA A 187 -9.84 11.40 -0.66
C ALA A 187 -11.26 11.28 -0.09
N TYR A 188 -11.47 10.38 0.88
CA TYR A 188 -12.78 10.11 1.50
C TYR A 188 -13.00 10.89 2.80
N GLY A 189 -11.94 11.12 3.58
CA GLY A 189 -11.96 12.01 4.75
C GLY A 189 -10.94 11.65 5.83
N ASP A 190 -10.81 12.52 6.82
CA ASP A 190 -9.78 12.42 7.86
C ASP A 190 -10.01 11.25 8.83
N GLU A 191 -11.26 10.90 9.11
CA GLU A 191 -11.58 9.74 9.94
C GLU A 191 -11.29 8.44 9.19
N ALA A 192 -11.68 8.37 7.91
CA ALA A 192 -11.36 7.25 7.04
C ALA A 192 -9.84 7.04 6.95
N LEU A 193 -9.08 8.12 6.82
CA LEU A 193 -7.62 8.11 6.83
C LEU A 193 -7.05 7.51 8.12
N LYS A 194 -7.53 7.96 9.29
CA LYS A 194 -7.06 7.46 10.58
C LYS A 194 -7.30 5.96 10.72
N ILE A 195 -8.53 5.52 10.44
CA ILE A 195 -8.95 4.12 10.56
C ILE A 195 -8.18 3.26 9.57
N ALA A 196 -8.13 3.68 8.30
CA ALA A 196 -7.49 2.90 7.26
C ALA A 196 -5.99 2.72 7.51
N THR A 197 -5.30 3.78 7.90
CA THR A 197 -3.87 3.74 8.24
C THR A 197 -3.62 2.81 9.42
N THR A 198 -4.43 2.92 10.47
CA THR A 198 -4.32 2.08 11.67
C THR A 198 -4.46 0.60 11.34
N VAL A 199 -5.54 0.22 10.65
CA VAL A 199 -5.82 -1.17 10.28
C VAL A 199 -4.76 -1.70 9.31
N LYS A 200 -4.28 -0.87 8.37
CA LYS A 200 -3.27 -1.29 7.39
C LYS A 200 -1.89 -1.54 8.01
N LEU A 201 -1.52 -0.75 9.02
CA LEU A 201 -0.24 -0.91 9.70
C LEU A 201 -0.22 -2.10 10.64
N SER A 202 -1.32 -2.36 11.36
CA SER A 202 -1.44 -3.57 12.17
C SER A 202 -1.30 -4.83 11.31
N ARG A 203 -1.85 -4.81 10.09
CA ARG A 203 -1.65 -5.87 9.08
C ARG A 203 -0.20 -6.09 8.67
N THR A 204 0.63 -5.05 8.65
CA THR A 204 2.03 -5.18 8.20
C THR A 204 2.86 -6.08 9.12
N LEU A 205 2.48 -6.23 10.39
CA LEU A 205 3.11 -7.19 11.32
C LEU A 205 2.90 -8.65 10.91
N TRP A 206 1.86 -8.94 10.12
CA TRP A 206 1.57 -10.28 9.61
C TRP A 206 2.55 -10.77 8.55
N ILE A 207 3.49 -9.91 8.11
CA ILE A 207 4.67 -10.35 7.37
C ILE A 207 5.44 -11.41 8.17
N ILE A 208 5.50 -11.32 9.50
CA ILE A 208 6.24 -12.26 10.35
C ILE A 208 5.66 -13.69 10.25
N PRO A 209 4.39 -13.95 10.59
CA PRO A 209 3.81 -15.29 10.45
C PRO A 209 3.80 -15.79 9.01
N LEU A 210 3.54 -14.93 8.03
CA LEU A 210 3.60 -15.32 6.61
C LEU A 210 5.02 -15.70 6.17
N SER A 211 6.05 -15.03 6.70
CA SER A 211 7.46 -15.37 6.47
C SER A 211 7.79 -16.74 7.04
N ILE A 212 7.36 -17.02 8.27
CA ILE A 212 7.52 -18.34 8.91
C ILE A 212 6.83 -19.42 8.08
N PHE A 213 5.58 -19.19 7.68
CA PHE A 213 4.85 -20.11 6.79
C PHE A 213 5.61 -20.35 5.47
N SER A 214 6.14 -19.29 4.86
CA SER A 214 6.89 -19.38 3.60
C SER A 214 8.18 -20.19 3.75
N ILE A 215 8.90 -20.05 4.87
CA ILE A 215 10.09 -20.86 5.19
C ILE A 215 9.73 -22.35 5.21
N PHE A 216 8.65 -22.72 5.90
CA PHE A 216 8.21 -24.12 5.96
C PHE A 216 7.72 -24.63 4.61
N TYR A 217 6.90 -23.85 3.89
CA TYR A 217 6.32 -24.25 2.62
C TYR A 217 7.37 -24.44 1.51
N PHE A 218 8.37 -23.57 1.44
CA PHE A 218 9.48 -23.66 0.47
C PHE A 218 10.70 -24.43 1.00
N LYS A 219 10.65 -24.92 2.25
CA LYS A 219 11.74 -25.66 2.92
C LYS A 219 13.08 -24.92 2.90
N THR A 220 13.07 -23.61 3.10
CA THR A 220 14.30 -22.80 3.15
C THR A 220 14.89 -22.79 4.57
N LYS A 221 16.21 -22.60 4.69
CA LYS A 221 16.92 -22.59 5.99
C LYS A 221 17.78 -21.34 6.10
N GLY A 222 17.79 -20.71 7.28
CA GLY A 222 18.72 -19.63 7.63
C GLY A 222 18.35 -18.22 7.13
N GLU A 223 17.16 -18.02 6.56
CA GLU A 223 16.72 -16.71 6.07
C GLU A 223 16.18 -15.83 7.22
N LYS A 224 16.56 -14.55 7.22
CA LYS A 224 16.14 -13.59 8.26
C LYS A 224 14.76 -13.03 7.93
N ILE A 225 13.88 -13.00 8.94
CA ILE A 225 12.56 -12.37 8.82
C ILE A 225 12.72 -10.84 8.91
N SER A 226 12.12 -10.12 7.96
CA SER A 226 12.12 -8.66 7.96
C SER A 226 11.09 -8.12 8.95
N ILE A 227 11.52 -7.25 9.86
CA ILE A 227 10.64 -6.57 10.82
C ILE A 227 10.49 -5.10 10.39
N PRO A 228 9.27 -4.58 10.26
CA PRO A 228 8.99 -3.20 9.86
C PRO A 228 9.19 -2.22 11.03
N TYR A 229 10.43 -1.91 11.39
CA TYR A 229 10.76 -1.04 12.54
C TYR A 229 10.08 0.35 12.53
N PHE A 230 9.70 0.87 11.36
CA PHE A 230 8.99 2.15 11.26
C PHE A 230 7.61 2.14 11.98
N ILE A 231 7.01 0.96 12.19
CA ILE A 231 5.77 0.82 12.95
C ILE A 231 5.98 1.21 14.42
N LEU A 232 7.15 0.91 14.99
CA LEU A 232 7.48 1.32 16.36
C LEU A 232 7.55 2.84 16.48
N LEU A 233 8.15 3.50 15.49
CA LEU A 233 8.21 4.98 15.44
C LEU A 233 6.82 5.60 15.23
N PHE A 234 5.96 4.95 14.45
CA PHE A 234 4.56 5.36 14.30
C PHE A 234 3.79 5.25 15.63
N ILE A 235 3.94 4.13 16.36
CA ILE A 235 3.35 3.97 17.70
C ILE A 235 3.90 5.03 18.66
N ALA A 236 5.20 5.31 18.62
CA ALA A 236 5.80 6.37 19.44
C ALA A 236 5.19 7.74 19.12
N ALA A 237 4.99 8.08 17.84
CA ALA A 237 4.33 9.32 17.43
C ALA A 237 2.89 9.43 17.97
N ILE A 238 2.11 8.33 17.92
CA ILE A 238 0.76 8.26 18.50
C ILE A 238 0.81 8.53 20.00
N VAL A 239 1.73 7.89 20.73
CA VAL A 239 1.90 8.09 22.17
C VAL A 239 2.25 9.54 22.46
N ILE A 240 3.21 10.12 21.75
CA ILE A 240 3.62 11.52 21.91
C ILE A 240 2.43 12.48 21.74
N ASN A 241 1.60 12.26 20.71
CA ASN A 241 0.41 13.07 20.50
C ASN A 241 -0.67 12.84 21.58
N SER A 242 -0.87 11.60 22.00
CA SER A 242 -1.92 11.22 22.97
C SER A 242 -1.69 11.77 24.37
N TYR A 243 -0.42 11.97 24.75
CA TYR A 243 -0.04 12.58 26.03
C TYR A 243 0.23 14.08 25.90
N SER A 244 -0.09 14.68 24.74
CA SER A 244 0.11 16.11 24.47
C SER A 244 1.53 16.61 24.79
N ILE A 245 2.54 15.76 24.56
CA ILE A 245 3.95 16.09 24.83
C ILE A 245 4.42 17.25 23.95
N LEU A 246 3.81 17.39 22.76
CA LEU A 246 4.08 18.46 21.80
C LEU A 246 2.85 19.37 21.66
N PRO A 247 3.03 20.67 21.36
CA PRO A 247 1.92 21.58 21.07
C PRO A 247 1.09 21.13 19.86
N GLU A 248 -0.22 21.34 19.91
CA GLU A 248 -1.16 20.96 18.85
C GLU A 248 -0.83 21.60 17.49
N SER A 249 -0.36 22.85 17.49
CA SER A 249 0.08 23.52 16.26
C SER A 249 1.25 22.79 15.57
N MET A 250 2.16 22.20 16.36
CA MET A 250 3.30 21.46 15.83
C MET A 250 2.86 20.10 15.29
N THR A 251 2.03 19.36 16.03
CA THR A 251 1.51 18.07 15.55
C THR A 251 0.64 18.24 14.30
N ALA A 252 -0.21 19.27 14.23
CA ALA A 252 -1.00 19.60 13.04
C ALA A 252 -0.11 19.91 11.83
N THR A 253 0.99 20.64 12.02
CA THR A 253 1.96 20.95 10.96
C THR A 253 2.68 19.69 10.48
N ILE A 254 3.09 18.81 11.40
CA ILE A 254 3.72 17.52 11.06
C ILE A 254 2.77 16.67 10.21
N VAL A 255 1.50 16.58 10.61
CA VAL A 255 0.46 15.83 9.89
C VAL A 255 0.22 16.42 8.49
N LEU A 256 0.20 17.75 8.36
CA LEU A 256 0.06 18.42 7.06
C LEU A 256 1.23 18.08 6.12
N ILE A 257 2.47 18.16 6.62
CA ILE A 257 3.67 17.80 5.85
C ILE A 257 3.62 16.31 5.46
N ALA A 258 3.23 15.43 6.39
CA ALA A 258 3.08 14.01 6.16
C ALA A 258 2.08 13.69 5.03
N LYS A 259 0.91 14.35 5.02
CA LYS A 259 -0.07 14.22 3.93
C LYS A 259 0.53 14.63 2.58
N ARG A 260 1.27 15.75 2.53
CA ARG A 260 1.94 16.24 1.29
C ARG A 260 3.03 15.29 0.79
N LEU A 261 3.86 14.77 1.69
CA LEU A 261 4.89 13.78 1.35
C LEU A 261 4.28 12.48 0.84
N LEU A 262 3.09 12.11 1.31
CA LEU A 262 2.38 10.93 0.83
C LEU A 262 1.86 11.12 -0.59
N VAL A 263 1.26 12.27 -0.90
CA VAL A 263 0.85 12.62 -2.27
C VAL A 263 2.07 12.64 -3.21
N LEU A 264 3.21 13.17 -2.76
CA LEU A 264 4.47 13.11 -3.50
C LEU A 264 4.92 11.66 -3.73
N THR A 265 4.80 10.80 -2.70
CA THR A 265 5.12 9.38 -2.82
C THR A 265 4.30 8.72 -3.93
N LEU A 266 3.00 9.03 -4.03
CA LEU A 266 2.12 8.50 -5.08
C LEU A 266 2.49 8.99 -6.48
N PHE A 267 2.93 10.25 -6.63
CA PHE A 267 3.49 10.74 -7.89
C PHE A 267 4.75 9.96 -8.30
N ILE A 268 5.68 9.75 -7.36
CA ILE A 268 6.90 8.99 -7.65
C ILE A 268 6.54 7.54 -8.01
N VAL A 269 5.60 6.91 -7.30
CA VAL A 269 5.08 5.57 -7.63
C VAL A 269 4.53 5.54 -9.06
N GLY A 270 3.65 6.48 -9.44
CA GLY A 270 3.14 6.60 -10.80
C GLY A 270 4.26 6.73 -11.83
N SER A 271 5.31 7.50 -11.50
CA SER A 271 6.49 7.68 -12.37
C SER A 271 7.40 6.45 -12.52
N THR A 272 7.07 5.33 -11.86
CA THR A 272 7.75 4.03 -12.02
C THR A 272 6.93 3.00 -12.80
N LEU A 273 5.68 3.33 -13.16
CA LEU A 273 4.80 2.42 -13.90
C LEU A 273 5.02 2.60 -15.41
N TYR A 274 5.81 1.71 -16.03
CA TYR A 274 6.04 1.71 -17.48
C TYR A 274 5.11 0.73 -18.20
N VAL A 275 4.47 1.19 -19.28
CA VAL A 275 3.53 0.39 -20.09
C VAL A 275 4.16 -0.89 -20.64
N LYS A 276 5.45 -0.85 -20.98
CA LYS A 276 6.20 -2.02 -21.47
C LYS A 276 6.26 -3.16 -20.44
N ASP A 277 6.30 -2.81 -19.15
CA ASP A 277 6.36 -3.80 -18.08
C ASP A 277 4.98 -4.44 -17.91
N LEU A 278 3.89 -3.66 -18.09
CA LEU A 278 2.50 -4.16 -18.03
C LEU A 278 2.22 -5.26 -19.06
N LYS A 279 2.78 -5.14 -20.27
CA LYS A 279 2.64 -6.15 -21.34
C LYS A 279 3.36 -7.46 -21.01
N ALA A 280 4.31 -7.45 -20.08
CA ALA A 280 5.11 -8.62 -19.73
C ALA A 280 4.51 -9.49 -18.60
N PHE A 281 3.39 -9.07 -17.98
CA PHE A 281 2.86 -9.72 -16.77
C PHE A 281 2.19 -11.08 -17.01
N GLY A 282 1.78 -11.36 -18.24
CA GLY A 282 1.00 -12.55 -18.57
C GLY A 282 -0.44 -12.49 -18.04
N ILE A 283 -1.36 -13.13 -18.75
CA ILE A 283 -2.78 -13.04 -18.41
C ILE A 283 -3.14 -13.81 -17.13
N LYS A 284 -2.52 -14.98 -16.90
CA LYS A 284 -2.84 -15.84 -15.74
C LYS A 284 -2.47 -15.19 -14.40
N PRO A 285 -1.27 -14.61 -14.21
CA PRO A 285 -0.93 -13.87 -13.00
C PRO A 285 -1.86 -12.68 -12.72
N LEU A 286 -2.29 -11.98 -13.78
CA LEU A 286 -3.25 -10.87 -13.66
C LEU A 286 -4.62 -11.38 -13.20
N ILE A 287 -5.13 -12.47 -13.78
CA ILE A 287 -6.39 -13.11 -13.36
C ILE A 287 -6.32 -13.53 -11.89
N LEU A 288 -5.21 -14.14 -11.45
CA LEU A 288 -5.03 -14.51 -10.05
C LEU A 288 -5.19 -13.30 -9.12
N ALA A 289 -4.43 -12.23 -9.40
CA ALA A 289 -4.45 -11.04 -8.56
C ALA A 289 -5.83 -10.36 -8.56
N LEU A 290 -6.47 -10.24 -9.73
CA LEU A 290 -7.80 -9.66 -9.88
C LEU A 290 -8.87 -10.48 -9.17
N ALA A 291 -8.83 -11.82 -9.29
CA ALA A 291 -9.77 -12.71 -8.63
C ALA A 291 -9.69 -12.58 -7.10
N LEU A 292 -8.47 -12.56 -6.55
CA LEU A 292 -8.28 -12.36 -5.11
C LEU A 292 -8.74 -10.97 -4.67
N TRP A 293 -8.45 -9.93 -5.47
CA TRP A 293 -8.85 -8.57 -5.17
C TRP A 293 -10.37 -8.40 -5.16
N VAL A 294 -11.06 -8.86 -6.20
CA VAL A 294 -12.53 -8.83 -6.29
C VAL A 294 -13.12 -9.61 -5.13
N PHE A 295 -12.64 -10.83 -4.89
CA PHE A 295 -13.14 -11.67 -3.80
C PHE A 295 -13.02 -10.97 -2.44
N ILE A 296 -11.84 -10.47 -2.08
CA ILE A 296 -11.66 -9.84 -0.77
C ILE A 296 -12.40 -8.51 -0.68
N SER A 297 -12.48 -7.74 -1.77
CA SER A 297 -13.22 -6.48 -1.81
C SER A 297 -14.70 -6.71 -1.58
N THR A 298 -15.30 -7.71 -2.23
CA THR A 298 -16.71 -8.04 -2.07
C THR A 298 -17.02 -8.63 -0.70
N VAL A 299 -16.25 -9.62 -0.23
CA VAL A 299 -16.50 -10.26 1.06
C VAL A 299 -16.35 -9.27 2.22
N SER A 300 -15.31 -8.43 2.20
CA SER A 300 -15.14 -7.41 3.24
C SER A 300 -16.21 -6.33 3.18
N LEU A 301 -16.66 -5.91 1.98
CA LEU A 301 -17.75 -4.95 1.85
C LEU A 301 -19.05 -5.51 2.45
N ILE A 302 -19.40 -6.76 2.10
CA ILE A 302 -20.59 -7.42 2.65
C ILE A 302 -20.50 -7.52 4.16
N TYR A 303 -19.34 -7.89 4.71
CA TYR A 303 -19.15 -7.96 6.17
C TYR A 303 -19.32 -6.60 6.85
N ILE A 304 -18.93 -5.50 6.21
CA ILE A 304 -18.98 -4.13 6.79
C ILE A 304 -20.38 -3.52 6.69
N LEU A 305 -21.18 -3.97 5.72
CA LEU A 305 -22.56 -3.50 5.52
C LEU A 305 -23.59 -4.22 6.40
N ASN A 306 -23.25 -5.39 6.97
CA ASN A 306 -24.10 -6.15 7.88
C ASN A 306 -23.66 -5.97 9.33
#